data_AF-A0A9E4MND7-F1
#
_entry.id   AF-A0A9E4MND7-F1
#
_cell.length_a   1.000
_cell.length_b   1.000
_cell.length_c   1.000
_cell.angle_alpha   90.00
_cell.angle_beta   90.00
_cell.angle_gamma   90.00
#
_symmetry.space_group_name_H-M   'P 1'
#
loop_
_entity.id
_entity.type
_entity.pdbx_description
1 polymer ?
#
loop_
_entity_poly.entity_id
_entity_poly.type
_entity_poly.pdbx_seq_one_letter_code
_entity_poly.pdbx_strand_id
1 'polypeptide(L)'
;MSNQELLLDSIKTIGEYDLDQDSELEKLASKLKEIEDTEFPDSTSQERGLTKDVDGILKFMGWVQQQPWNHANHTIGYIAPSQLGAMEPSSIQHASSIQADPTLKNSRIDIHLDLLRIFNYPGSGTHNIMVTFAAQNQLSNASEAVTFSQTYRVPEGETAPVKGWPIFIGLNVGNRGVAFEFSTINVKNEGDEGVLKALESPAFKTGLNLLQTAQPAIAPFTDMTLGVVKAIAERTQNVPVQKFYLGLDFNETAPLGLRLREGNYIAVQVPDQTTIKWDGRWIYDPKLGTIVHKADSSPLEYNYLVFRVSRYTD
;
A
#
# COMPACT_ATOMS: atom_id res chain seq x y z
N MET A 1 -10.00 -9.25 -26.08
CA MET A 1 -9.78 -8.64 -24.75
C MET A 1 -8.57 -9.34 -24.19
N SER A 2 -7.43 -8.66 -24.15
CA SER A 2 -6.24 -9.21 -23.48
C SER A 2 -6.61 -9.39 -22.01
N ASN A 3 -6.38 -10.58 -21.42
CA ASN A 3 -6.36 -10.70 -19.97
C ASN A 3 -5.27 -9.74 -19.48
N GLN A 4 -5.67 -8.60 -18.91
CA GLN A 4 -4.75 -7.78 -18.13
C GLN A 4 -4.50 -8.58 -16.86
N GLU A 5 -3.51 -9.46 -16.89
CA GLU A 5 -2.96 -10.06 -15.70
C GLU A 5 -2.47 -8.91 -14.82
N LEU A 6 -3.00 -8.81 -13.59
CA LEU A 6 -2.57 -7.76 -12.68
C LEU A 6 -1.14 -8.10 -12.26
N LEU A 7 -0.29 -7.09 -12.17
CA LEU A 7 1.16 -7.31 -12.15
C LEU A 7 1.60 -8.04 -10.87
N LEU A 8 0.83 -7.91 -9.79
CA LEU A 8 1.10 -8.55 -8.50
C LEU A 8 0.07 -9.64 -8.12
N ASP A 9 -0.68 -10.20 -9.08
CA ASP A 9 -1.69 -11.26 -8.81
C ASP A 9 -1.11 -12.48 -8.09
N SER A 10 0.18 -12.78 -8.31
CA SER A 10 0.86 -13.90 -7.65
C SER A 10 1.16 -13.66 -6.16
N ILE A 11 0.93 -12.46 -5.64
CA ILE A 11 1.25 -12.08 -4.26
C ILE A 11 -0.03 -12.11 -3.42
N LYS A 12 -0.17 -13.12 -2.56
CA LYS A 12 -1.27 -13.20 -1.61
C LYS A 12 -0.96 -12.49 -0.29
N THR A 13 -1.83 -11.57 0.10
CA THR A 13 -1.91 -11.02 1.45
C THR A 13 -2.53 -12.03 2.41
N ILE A 14 -2.35 -11.82 3.71
CA ILE A 14 -2.85 -12.73 4.76
C ILE A 14 -4.36 -12.96 4.62
N GLY A 15 -5.13 -11.90 4.37
CA GLY A 15 -6.58 -11.98 4.20
C GLY A 15 -7.05 -12.73 2.94
N GLU A 16 -6.14 -13.13 2.04
CA GLU A 16 -6.43 -13.89 0.82
C GLU A 16 -6.12 -15.39 0.93
N TYR A 17 -5.61 -15.86 2.07
CA TYR A 17 -5.41 -17.30 2.31
C TYR A 17 -6.75 -17.98 2.60
N ASP A 18 -7.00 -19.11 1.94
CA ASP A 18 -8.15 -19.96 2.22
C ASP A 18 -7.87 -20.79 3.48
N LEU A 19 -8.42 -20.35 4.61
CA LEU A 19 -8.18 -20.98 5.91
C LEU A 19 -8.89 -22.33 6.07
N ASP A 20 -9.81 -22.67 5.16
CA ASP A 20 -10.46 -23.99 5.12
C ASP A 20 -9.57 -25.05 4.44
N GLN A 21 -8.46 -24.63 3.81
CA GLN A 21 -7.46 -25.51 3.23
C GLN A 21 -6.26 -25.67 4.17
N ASP A 22 -6.10 -26.87 4.73
CA ASP A 22 -5.01 -27.20 5.67
C ASP A 22 -3.62 -26.78 5.16
N SER A 23 -3.33 -26.94 3.87
CA SER A 23 -2.03 -26.56 3.30
C SER A 23 -1.77 -25.05 3.27
N GLU A 24 -2.79 -24.24 3.02
CA GLU A 24 -2.67 -22.77 3.02
C GLU A 24 -2.61 -22.24 4.46
N LEU A 25 -3.39 -22.86 5.37
CA LEU A 25 -3.36 -22.58 6.80
C LEU A 25 -1.99 -22.90 7.41
N GLU A 26 -1.41 -24.07 7.14
CA GLU A 26 -0.08 -24.46 7.61
C GLU A 26 1.00 -23.52 7.07
N LYS A 27 0.89 -23.10 5.81
CA LYS A 27 1.81 -22.16 5.18
C LYS A 27 1.74 -20.79 5.86
N LEU A 28 0.53 -20.27 6.09
CA LEU A 28 0.34 -19.00 6.78
C LEU A 28 0.82 -19.04 8.24
N ALA A 29 0.46 -20.09 8.98
CA ALA A 29 0.89 -20.29 10.36
C ALA A 29 2.42 -20.35 10.45
N SER A 30 3.07 -21.05 9.51
CA SER A 30 4.54 -21.13 9.43
C SER A 30 5.17 -19.76 9.17
N LYS A 31 4.62 -18.97 8.23
CA LYS A 31 5.08 -17.59 7.96
C LYS A 31 4.97 -16.70 9.19
N LEU A 32 3.82 -16.69 9.85
CA LEU A 32 3.57 -15.83 11.02
C LEU A 32 4.42 -16.25 12.23
N LYS A 33 4.61 -17.55 12.44
CA LYS A 33 5.46 -18.06 13.53
C LYS A 33 6.92 -17.62 13.38
N GLU A 34 7.49 -17.71 12.17
CA GLU A 34 8.85 -17.22 11.91
C GLU A 34 9.00 -15.72 12.20
N ILE A 35 7.90 -14.96 12.06
CA ILE A 35 7.84 -13.54 12.35
C ILE A 35 7.61 -13.24 13.84
N GLU A 36 7.06 -14.13 14.64
CA GLU A 36 6.89 -13.91 16.08
C GLU A 36 8.11 -14.34 16.91
N ASP A 37 8.81 -15.41 16.49
CA ASP A 37 9.89 -16.05 17.27
C ASP A 37 11.18 -15.19 17.43
N THR A 38 11.23 -13.95 16.91
CA THR A 38 12.47 -13.16 16.86
C THR A 38 12.64 -12.14 18.01
N GLU A 39 11.62 -11.77 18.79
CA GLU A 39 11.74 -10.68 19.79
C GLU A 39 10.82 -10.77 21.04
N PHE A 40 10.38 -11.94 21.50
CA PHE A 40 9.76 -12.03 22.85
C PHE A 40 10.81 -12.32 23.93
N PRO A 41 11.11 -11.40 24.86
CA PRO A 41 11.82 -11.73 26.09
C PRO A 41 10.88 -12.53 27.00
N ASP A 42 11.04 -13.86 26.95
CA ASP A 42 11.08 -14.85 28.05
C ASP A 42 10.34 -14.55 29.38
N SER A 43 9.20 -13.86 29.35
CA SER A 43 8.43 -13.51 30.57
C SER A 43 7.09 -14.24 30.69
N THR A 44 6.79 -15.14 29.75
CA THR A 44 5.70 -16.12 29.87
C THR A 44 6.16 -17.53 29.50
N SER A 45 7.36 -17.90 29.91
CA SER A 45 8.00 -19.20 29.61
C SER A 45 7.51 -20.34 30.51
N GLN A 46 6.23 -20.31 30.82
CA GLN A 46 5.49 -21.49 31.24
C GLN A 46 4.19 -21.53 30.42
N GLU A 47 4.12 -22.49 29.50
CA GLU A 47 2.92 -22.95 28.75
C GLU A 47 2.57 -22.36 27.37
N ARG A 48 3.52 -21.90 26.56
CA ARG A 48 3.28 -21.77 25.10
C ARG A 48 4.35 -22.44 24.25
N GLY A 49 4.50 -23.74 24.44
CA GLY A 49 4.72 -24.57 23.28
C GLY A 49 3.39 -24.64 22.54
N LEU A 50 3.32 -24.13 21.31
CA LEU A 50 2.37 -24.68 20.34
C LEU A 50 2.78 -26.15 20.20
N THR A 51 2.21 -27.01 21.06
CA THR A 51 2.04 -28.41 20.70
C THR A 51 1.40 -28.41 19.32
N LYS A 52 1.71 -29.40 18.49
CA LYS A 52 0.98 -29.65 17.23
C LYS A 52 -0.47 -30.08 17.50
N ASP A 53 -1.09 -29.51 18.52
CA ASP A 53 -2.44 -29.74 18.93
C ASP A 53 -3.31 -28.64 18.33
N VAL A 54 -4.37 -29.08 17.68
CA VAL A 54 -5.26 -28.28 16.84
C VAL A 54 -5.86 -27.09 17.63
N ASP A 55 -6.05 -27.26 18.94
CA ASP A 55 -6.56 -26.21 19.83
C ASP A 55 -5.61 -25.00 19.97
N GLY A 56 -4.29 -25.22 19.92
CA GLY A 56 -3.30 -24.14 19.95
C GLY A 56 -3.32 -23.31 18.66
N ILE A 57 -3.44 -23.98 17.51
CA ILE A 57 -3.55 -23.34 16.20
C ILE A 57 -4.85 -22.54 16.10
N LEU A 58 -5.98 -23.09 16.56
CA LEU A 58 -7.27 -22.39 16.54
C LEU A 58 -7.27 -21.11 17.40
N LYS A 59 -6.66 -21.13 18.58
CA LYS A 59 -6.53 -19.92 19.43
C LYS A 59 -5.65 -18.86 18.79
N PHE A 60 -4.52 -19.27 18.19
CA PHE A 60 -3.65 -18.38 17.44
C PHE A 60 -4.42 -17.74 16.27
N MET A 61 -5.18 -18.52 15.50
CA MET A 61 -6.00 -18.02 14.40
C MET A 61 -7.10 -17.07 14.86
N GLY A 62 -7.72 -17.32 16.03
CA GLY A 62 -8.68 -16.38 16.62
C GLY A 62 -8.07 -15.03 16.96
N TRP A 63 -6.80 -15.00 17.38
CA TRP A 63 -6.06 -13.74 17.60
C TRP A 63 -5.69 -13.06 16.27
N VAL A 64 -5.21 -13.82 15.27
CA VAL A 64 -4.92 -13.32 13.91
C VAL A 64 -6.14 -12.66 13.27
N GLN A 65 -7.33 -13.25 13.45
CA GLN A 65 -8.58 -12.71 12.92
C GLN A 65 -8.93 -11.31 13.43
N GLN A 66 -8.41 -10.92 14.59
CA GLN A 66 -8.66 -9.61 15.20
C GLN A 66 -7.61 -8.57 14.81
N GLN A 67 -6.57 -8.96 14.05
CA GLN A 67 -5.48 -8.04 13.72
C GLN A 67 -5.83 -7.15 12.52
N PRO A 68 -5.53 -5.84 12.55
CA PRO A 68 -5.81 -4.92 11.45
C PRO A 68 -5.19 -5.34 10.11
N TRP A 69 -4.05 -6.03 10.15
CA TRP A 69 -3.31 -6.51 8.99
C TRP A 69 -3.90 -7.77 8.33
N ASN A 70 -4.88 -8.42 8.94
CA ASN A 70 -5.51 -9.63 8.39
C ASN A 70 -6.60 -9.31 7.34
N HIS A 71 -6.90 -8.04 7.10
CA HIS A 71 -8.00 -7.65 6.24
C HIS A 71 -7.53 -7.33 4.82
N ALA A 72 -8.17 -7.91 3.81
CA ALA A 72 -7.92 -7.58 2.40
C ALA A 72 -8.70 -6.33 1.95
N ASN A 73 -9.74 -5.94 2.69
CA ASN A 73 -10.62 -4.83 2.32
C ASN A 73 -9.94 -3.48 2.56
N HIS A 74 -10.25 -2.53 1.67
CA HIS A 74 -9.80 -1.16 1.77
C HIS A 74 -10.97 -0.19 1.58
N THR A 75 -10.92 0.93 2.29
CA THR A 75 -11.81 2.08 2.09
C THR A 75 -10.99 3.29 1.65
N ILE A 76 -11.50 4.04 0.68
CA ILE A 76 -10.73 5.06 -0.03
C ILE A 76 -11.26 6.46 0.30
N GLY A 77 -10.46 7.20 1.06
CA GLY A 77 -10.68 8.61 1.36
C GLY A 77 -10.01 9.53 0.34
N TYR A 78 -10.46 10.77 0.26
CA TYR A 78 -9.90 11.82 -0.57
C TYR A 78 -9.80 13.15 0.20
N ILE A 79 -8.66 13.82 0.05
CA ILE A 79 -8.41 15.18 0.51
C ILE A 79 -8.15 16.06 -0.72
N ALA A 80 -8.92 17.15 -0.84
CA ALA A 80 -8.74 18.12 -1.90
C ALA A 80 -7.43 18.90 -1.73
N PRO A 81 -6.79 19.36 -2.83
CA PRO A 81 -5.63 20.24 -2.74
C PRO A 81 -5.92 21.46 -1.85
N SER A 82 -5.07 21.69 -0.87
CA SER A 82 -5.15 22.85 0.01
C SER A 82 -4.30 24.01 -0.52
N GLN A 83 -4.62 25.23 -0.09
CA GLN A 83 -3.74 26.37 -0.34
C GLN A 83 -2.37 26.16 0.31
N LEU A 84 -1.32 26.68 -0.32
CA LEU A 84 0.03 26.64 0.23
C LEU A 84 0.04 27.32 1.61
N GLY A 85 0.63 26.63 2.60
CA GLY A 85 0.73 27.13 3.97
C GLY A 85 -0.56 27.03 4.81
N ALA A 86 -1.62 26.40 4.29
CA ALA A 86 -2.82 26.14 5.09
C ALA A 86 -2.52 25.19 6.26
N MET A 87 -2.80 25.66 7.48
CA MET A 87 -2.64 24.88 8.73
C MET A 87 -3.99 24.48 9.34
N GLU A 88 -5.09 24.74 8.63
CA GLU A 88 -6.42 24.33 9.05
C GLU A 88 -6.65 22.85 8.72
N PRO A 89 -7.34 22.10 9.61
CA PRO A 89 -7.65 20.72 9.34
C PRO A 89 -8.46 20.54 8.06
N SER A 90 -8.09 19.54 7.27
CA SER A 90 -8.73 19.23 5.99
C SER A 90 -9.74 18.12 6.14
N SER A 91 -10.94 18.33 5.59
CA SER A 91 -11.99 17.30 5.56
C SER A 91 -11.61 16.15 4.63
N ILE A 92 -11.89 14.93 5.05
CA ILE A 92 -11.75 13.73 4.21
C ILE A 92 -13.14 13.32 3.72
N GLN A 93 -13.27 13.07 2.41
CA GLN A 93 -14.49 12.60 1.76
C GLN A 93 -14.26 11.21 1.15
N HIS A 94 -15.32 10.45 0.88
CA HIS A 94 -15.17 9.20 0.15
C HIS A 94 -14.77 9.49 -1.31
N ALA A 95 -13.80 8.76 -1.86
CA ALA A 95 -13.28 9.06 -3.20
C ALA A 95 -14.28 8.84 -4.35
N SER A 96 -15.40 8.13 -4.11
CA SER A 96 -16.52 8.03 -5.06
C SER A 96 -17.50 9.20 -5.02
N SER A 97 -17.47 10.03 -3.96
CA SER A 97 -18.41 11.15 -3.78
C SER A 97 -17.87 12.49 -4.28
N ILE A 98 -16.64 12.51 -4.80
CA ILE A 98 -16.03 13.72 -5.38
C ILE A 98 -16.43 13.85 -6.85
N GLN A 99 -16.14 15.00 -7.46
CA GLN A 99 -16.25 15.20 -8.90
C GLN A 99 -14.91 14.89 -9.56
N ALA A 100 -14.92 14.16 -10.68
CA ALA A 100 -13.71 13.95 -11.46
C ALA A 100 -13.22 15.26 -12.08
N ASP A 101 -11.92 15.31 -12.41
CA ASP A 101 -11.33 16.39 -13.17
C ASP A 101 -11.14 15.96 -14.63
N PRO A 102 -12.09 16.29 -15.53
CA PRO A 102 -11.99 15.88 -16.94
C PRO A 102 -10.80 16.50 -17.67
N THR A 103 -10.14 17.52 -17.10
CA THR A 103 -8.94 18.13 -17.69
C THR A 103 -7.69 17.26 -17.55
N LEU A 104 -7.77 16.14 -16.81
CA LEU A 104 -6.72 15.13 -16.74
C LEU A 104 -6.80 14.09 -17.86
N LYS A 105 -7.82 14.14 -18.72
CA LYS A 105 -7.93 13.23 -19.87
C LYS A 105 -6.79 13.46 -20.86
N ASN A 106 -6.08 12.39 -21.21
CA ASN A 106 -4.95 12.44 -22.14
C ASN A 106 -3.84 13.42 -21.68
N SER A 107 -3.75 13.67 -20.37
CA SER A 107 -2.69 14.47 -19.77
C SER A 107 -1.65 13.58 -19.09
N ARG A 108 -0.63 14.21 -18.53
CA ARG A 108 0.36 13.57 -17.67
C ARG A 108 0.11 13.95 -16.20
N ILE A 109 0.28 12.99 -15.30
CA ILE A 109 0.17 13.18 -13.85
C ILE A 109 1.39 12.65 -13.13
N ASP A 110 1.67 13.24 -11.97
CA ASP A 110 2.68 12.76 -11.04
C ASP A 110 2.01 12.06 -9.87
N ILE A 111 2.65 10.97 -9.44
CA ILE A 111 2.24 10.15 -8.32
C ILE A 111 3.32 10.25 -7.25
N HIS A 112 2.93 10.63 -6.04
CA HIS A 112 3.83 10.71 -4.89
C HIS A 112 3.30 9.89 -3.72
N LEU A 113 4.20 9.32 -2.91
CA LEU A 113 3.88 8.80 -1.59
C LEU A 113 4.01 9.94 -0.56
N ASP A 114 2.89 10.31 0.05
CA ASP A 114 2.84 11.39 1.03
C ASP A 114 2.83 10.89 2.46
N LEU A 115 2.32 9.68 2.72
CA LEU A 115 2.26 9.12 4.06
C LEU A 115 2.16 7.59 3.99
N LEU A 116 2.85 6.90 4.90
CA LEU A 116 2.71 5.47 5.14
C LEU A 116 2.63 5.24 6.65
N ARG A 117 1.44 4.87 7.15
CA ARG A 117 1.23 4.54 8.56
C ARG A 117 1.19 3.03 8.75
N ILE A 118 2.03 2.55 9.66
CA ILE A 118 2.13 1.16 10.06
C ILE A 118 1.59 1.09 11.49
N PHE A 119 0.28 0.93 11.62
CA PHE A 119 -0.34 0.86 12.94
C PHE A 119 0.01 -0.45 13.63
N ASN A 120 -0.17 -1.55 12.92
CA ASN A 120 0.18 -2.89 13.38
C ASN A 120 0.45 -3.76 12.16
N TYR A 121 1.66 -4.30 12.05
CA TYR A 121 2.08 -5.27 11.05
C TYR A 121 2.57 -6.53 11.78
N PRO A 122 2.53 -7.73 11.17
CA PRO A 122 2.98 -8.96 11.84
C PRO A 122 4.40 -8.84 12.40
N GLY A 123 4.59 -9.29 13.65
CA GLY A 123 5.85 -9.14 14.41
C GLY A 123 5.85 -7.90 15.30
N SER A 124 6.97 -7.64 15.98
CA SER A 124 7.14 -6.49 16.87
C SER A 124 8.28 -5.58 16.43
N GLY A 125 8.34 -4.38 17.00
CA GLY A 125 9.51 -3.52 16.92
C GLY A 125 9.57 -2.68 15.66
N THR A 126 10.69 -2.75 14.92
CA THR A 126 10.86 -2.00 13.66
C THR A 126 10.63 -2.90 12.47
N HIS A 127 9.70 -2.51 11.59
CA HIS A 127 9.42 -3.23 10.36
C HIS A 127 10.20 -2.65 9.18
N ASN A 128 10.68 -3.51 8.28
CA ASN A 128 11.16 -3.10 6.96
C ASN A 128 10.05 -3.33 5.95
N ILE A 129 9.39 -2.26 5.51
CA ILE A 129 8.21 -2.32 4.65
C ILE A 129 8.60 -2.01 3.22
N MET A 130 8.51 -2.99 2.32
CA MET A 130 8.59 -2.76 0.88
C MET A 130 7.21 -2.34 0.36
N VAL A 131 7.10 -1.12 -0.15
CA VAL A 131 5.93 -0.61 -0.86
C VAL A 131 6.18 -0.79 -2.35
N THR A 132 5.22 -1.38 -3.05
CA THR A 132 5.22 -1.51 -4.50
C THR A 132 4.01 -0.81 -5.08
N PHE A 133 4.24 -0.05 -6.14
CA PHE A 133 3.25 0.59 -6.97
C PHE A 133 3.34 0.04 -8.38
N ALA A 134 2.19 -0.22 -8.98
CA ALA A 134 2.04 -0.65 -10.35
C ALA A 134 0.94 0.16 -11.05
N ALA A 135 1.15 0.49 -12.33
CA ALA A 135 0.16 1.17 -13.15
C ALA A 135 0.33 0.87 -14.65
N GLN A 136 -0.60 1.39 -15.45
CA GLN A 136 -0.52 1.39 -16.91
C GLN A 136 -0.30 2.81 -17.42
N ASN A 137 0.84 3.04 -18.06
CA ASN A 137 1.19 4.27 -18.75
C ASN A 137 0.54 4.26 -20.15
N GLN A 138 -0.51 5.06 -20.34
CA GLN A 138 -1.36 5.02 -21.55
C GLN A 138 -0.87 6.01 -22.62
N LEU A 139 0.07 5.55 -23.46
CA LEU A 139 0.58 6.29 -24.60
C LEU A 139 -0.46 6.37 -25.73
N SER A 140 -0.25 7.27 -26.69
CA SER A 140 -1.19 7.49 -27.81
C SER A 140 -1.48 6.24 -28.67
N ASN A 141 -0.53 5.30 -28.72
CA ASN A 141 -0.55 4.11 -29.57
C ASN A 141 -0.24 2.81 -28.82
N ALA A 142 0.01 2.85 -27.51
CA ALA A 142 0.41 1.70 -26.71
C ALA A 142 0.05 1.91 -25.23
N SER A 143 0.02 0.83 -24.46
CA SER A 143 -0.02 0.87 -23.00
C SER A 143 1.19 0.14 -22.48
N GLU A 144 1.91 0.75 -21.55
CA GLU A 144 3.11 0.17 -20.94
C GLU A 144 2.89 -0.04 -19.45
N ALA A 145 3.19 -1.22 -18.96
CA ALA A 145 3.23 -1.49 -17.54
C ALA A 145 4.36 -0.69 -16.88
N VAL A 146 4.09 -0.12 -15.72
CA VAL A 146 5.09 0.56 -14.89
C VAL A 146 5.02 0.03 -13.48
N THR A 147 6.19 -0.27 -12.91
CA THR A 147 6.31 -0.71 -11.52
C THR A 147 7.40 0.08 -10.81
N PHE A 148 7.13 0.48 -9.58
CA PHE A 148 8.06 1.11 -8.66
C PHE A 148 8.03 0.38 -7.33
N SER A 149 9.20 0.19 -6.70
CA SER A 149 9.29 -0.38 -5.35
C SER A 149 10.30 0.39 -4.51
N GLN A 150 9.96 0.59 -3.23
CA GLN A 150 10.85 1.20 -2.25
C GLN A 150 10.62 0.62 -0.86
N THR A 151 11.68 0.52 -0.06
CA THR A 151 11.60 0.07 1.33
C THR A 151 11.66 1.22 2.31
N TYR A 152 10.94 1.09 3.41
CA TYR A 152 10.93 2.00 4.55
C TYR A 152 11.16 1.23 5.85
N ARG A 153 11.88 1.84 6.78
CA ARG A 153 12.01 1.32 8.16
C ARG A 153 11.05 2.10 9.04
N VAL A 154 10.13 1.41 9.70
CA VAL A 154 9.06 2.05 10.47
C VAL A 154 8.86 1.31 11.79
N PRO A 155 9.00 1.97 12.95
CA PRO A 155 8.56 1.40 14.21
C PRO A 155 7.06 1.10 14.20
N GLU A 156 6.66 0.06 14.90
CA GLU A 156 5.26 -0.29 15.10
C GLU A 156 4.47 0.90 15.70
N GLY A 157 3.26 1.14 15.21
CA GLY A 157 2.41 2.26 15.62
C GLY A 157 2.77 3.63 15.01
N GLU A 158 3.90 3.72 14.31
CA GLU A 158 4.43 4.96 13.76
C GLU A 158 4.12 5.17 12.26
N THR A 159 4.64 6.28 11.74
CA THR A 159 4.55 6.67 10.34
C THR A 159 5.95 6.68 9.75
N ALA A 160 6.10 6.11 8.55
CA ALA A 160 7.37 6.13 7.85
C ALA A 160 7.84 7.58 7.61
N PRO A 161 9.16 7.85 7.60
CA PRO A 161 9.70 9.17 7.32
C PRO A 161 9.64 9.50 5.82
N VAL A 162 8.45 9.43 5.23
CA VAL A 162 8.18 9.72 3.82
C VAL A 162 7.13 10.82 3.72
N LYS A 163 7.43 11.87 2.94
CA LYS A 163 6.52 12.97 2.63
C LYS A 163 6.83 13.50 1.23
N GLY A 164 5.88 13.44 0.30
CA GLY A 164 6.07 13.95 -1.05
C GLY A 164 7.10 13.18 -1.87
N TRP A 165 7.31 11.89 -1.60
CA TRP A 165 8.30 11.11 -2.35
C TRP A 165 7.78 10.73 -3.73
N PRO A 166 8.49 11.02 -4.83
CA PRO A 166 8.02 10.70 -6.17
C PRO A 166 8.01 9.17 -6.40
N ILE A 167 6.83 8.62 -6.69
CA ILE A 167 6.66 7.23 -7.13
C ILE A 167 6.82 7.16 -8.65
N PHE A 168 6.08 7.99 -9.38
CA PHE A 168 6.13 8.08 -10.83
C PHE A 168 5.89 9.52 -11.27
N ILE A 169 6.70 10.01 -12.20
CA ILE A 169 6.61 11.36 -12.74
C ILE A 169 6.19 11.28 -14.21
N GLY A 170 5.15 12.01 -14.59
CA GLY A 170 4.68 12.10 -15.97
C GLY A 170 3.90 10.88 -16.48
N LEU A 171 3.12 10.19 -15.64
CA LEU A 171 2.28 9.06 -16.04
C LEU A 171 1.19 9.52 -17.02
N ASN A 172 1.09 8.88 -18.18
CA ASN A 172 0.06 9.21 -19.17
C ASN A 172 -1.30 8.64 -18.77
N VAL A 173 -2.29 9.51 -18.66
CA VAL A 173 -3.68 9.21 -18.33
C VAL A 173 -4.47 9.00 -19.60
N GLY A 174 -5.18 7.87 -19.74
CA GLY A 174 -6.06 7.67 -20.89
C GLY A 174 -7.38 8.44 -20.76
N ASN A 175 -8.13 8.51 -21.85
CA ASN A 175 -9.45 9.17 -21.88
C ASN A 175 -10.49 8.54 -20.91
N ARG A 176 -10.25 7.30 -20.45
CA ARG A 176 -11.12 6.59 -19.51
C ARG A 176 -10.67 6.69 -18.05
N GLY A 177 -9.47 7.20 -17.79
CA GLY A 177 -8.89 7.26 -16.44
C GLY A 177 -7.59 6.47 -16.33
N VAL A 178 -7.25 6.05 -15.11
CA VAL A 178 -6.05 5.27 -14.77
C VAL A 178 -6.39 4.13 -13.81
N ALA A 179 -5.57 3.10 -13.81
CA ALA A 179 -5.63 2.03 -12.84
C ALA A 179 -4.31 1.96 -12.07
N PHE A 180 -4.39 1.87 -10.74
CA PHE A 180 -3.27 1.69 -9.84
C PHE A 180 -3.41 0.39 -9.07
N GLU A 181 -2.27 -0.21 -8.79
CA GLU A 181 -2.11 -1.34 -7.90
C GLU A 181 -1.05 -0.95 -6.87
N PHE A 182 -1.36 -1.15 -5.60
CA PHE A 182 -0.42 -0.95 -4.51
C PHE A 182 -0.31 -2.25 -3.72
N SER A 183 0.89 -2.56 -3.25
CA SER A 183 1.10 -3.60 -2.24
C SER A 183 2.13 -3.18 -1.21
N THR A 184 2.05 -3.75 -0.02
CA THR A 184 3.08 -3.64 1.00
C THR A 184 3.49 -5.03 1.49
N ILE A 185 4.79 -5.22 1.70
CA ILE A 185 5.36 -6.46 2.21
C ILE A 185 6.23 -6.12 3.41
N ASN A 186 5.96 -6.74 4.55
CA ASN A 186 6.85 -6.75 5.70
C ASN A 186 8.01 -7.70 5.43
N VAL A 187 9.23 -7.18 5.37
CA VAL A 187 10.45 -7.92 5.05
C VAL A 187 11.25 -8.15 6.33
N LYS A 188 11.39 -9.41 6.76
CA LYS A 188 12.06 -9.76 8.03
C LYS A 188 13.41 -10.47 7.88
N ASN A 189 13.86 -10.74 6.65
CA ASN A 189 15.05 -11.55 6.38
C ASN A 189 16.32 -10.70 6.15
N GLU A 190 17.38 -10.90 6.95
CA GLU A 190 18.70 -10.24 6.79
C GLU A 190 19.36 -10.48 5.42
N GLY A 191 19.10 -11.64 4.79
CA GLY A 191 19.54 -11.96 3.43
C GLY A 191 18.76 -11.20 2.35
N ASP A 192 17.48 -10.92 2.60
CA ASP A 192 16.67 -10.08 1.70
C ASP A 192 16.99 -8.60 1.90
N GLU A 193 17.49 -8.19 3.06
CA GLU A 193 18.11 -6.88 3.19
C GLU A 193 19.26 -6.69 2.20
N GLY A 194 19.97 -7.74 1.80
CA GLY A 194 21.02 -7.66 0.77
C GLY A 194 20.46 -7.31 -0.62
N VAL A 195 19.34 -7.94 -0.99
CA VAL A 195 18.61 -7.64 -2.23
C VAL A 195 17.98 -6.25 -2.17
N LEU A 196 17.41 -5.89 -1.03
CA LEU A 196 16.88 -4.55 -0.78
C LEU A 196 17.98 -3.48 -0.82
N LYS A 197 19.16 -3.73 -0.23
CA LYS A 197 20.32 -2.83 -0.28
C LYS A 197 20.80 -2.62 -1.72
N ALA A 198 20.68 -3.64 -2.58
CA ALA A 198 20.99 -3.51 -4.01
C ALA A 198 19.96 -2.61 -4.74
N LEU A 199 18.66 -2.79 -4.47
CA LEU A 199 17.60 -1.89 -4.98
C LEU A 199 17.72 -0.46 -4.42
N GLU A 200 18.19 -0.32 -3.19
CA GLU A 200 18.39 0.98 -2.57
C GLU A 200 19.70 1.67 -2.99
N SER A 201 20.54 0.98 -3.75
CA SER A 201 21.85 1.48 -4.14
C SER A 201 21.71 2.79 -4.92
N PRO A 202 22.63 3.76 -4.73
CA PRO A 202 22.63 5.01 -5.49
C PRO A 202 22.63 4.76 -7.00
N ALA A 203 23.26 3.69 -7.48
CA ALA A 203 23.27 3.32 -8.89
C ALA A 203 21.86 2.93 -9.40
N PHE A 204 21.11 2.13 -8.64
CA PHE A 204 19.74 1.76 -8.99
C PHE A 204 18.79 2.97 -8.93
N LYS A 205 18.87 3.77 -7.86
CA LYS A 205 18.10 5.02 -7.71
C LYS A 205 18.43 6.04 -8.81
N THR A 206 19.69 6.16 -9.19
CA THR A 206 20.12 7.03 -10.29
C THR A 206 19.64 6.50 -11.64
N GLY A 207 19.66 5.18 -11.85
CA GLY A 207 19.10 4.54 -13.04
C GLY A 207 17.59 4.79 -13.20
N LEU A 208 16.83 4.74 -12.10
CA LEU A 208 15.41 5.12 -12.06
C LEU A 208 15.20 6.61 -12.38
N ASN A 209 15.98 7.51 -11.77
CA ASN A 209 15.89 8.96 -12.00
C ASN A 209 16.23 9.36 -13.45
N LEU A 210 17.16 8.66 -14.10
CA LEU A 210 17.53 8.91 -15.50
C LEU A 210 16.45 8.48 -16.50
N LEU A 211 15.50 7.62 -16.12
CA LEU A 211 14.42 7.12 -16.98
C LEU A 211 13.10 7.88 -16.81
N GLN A 212 12.89 8.53 -15.66
CA GLN A 212 11.77 9.47 -15.46
C GLN A 212 11.78 10.62 -16.49
N THR A 213 12.92 10.88 -17.13
CA THR A 213 13.08 11.88 -18.18
C THR A 213 13.05 11.30 -19.61
N ALA A 214 13.06 9.98 -19.78
CA ALA A 214 13.19 9.30 -21.07
C ALA A 214 12.16 8.18 -21.25
N GLN A 215 10.93 8.55 -21.63
CA GLN A 215 9.96 7.64 -22.23
C GLN A 215 10.36 7.40 -23.70
N PRO A 216 10.43 6.14 -24.22
CA PRO A 216 9.65 4.95 -23.85
C PRO A 216 10.47 3.65 -23.61
N ALA A 217 11.37 3.60 -22.61
CA ALA A 217 12.28 2.45 -22.39
C ALA A 217 12.16 1.79 -20.99
N ILE A 218 10.94 1.72 -20.42
CA ILE A 218 10.73 1.32 -19.01
C ILE A 218 10.39 -0.17 -18.79
N ALA A 219 10.08 -0.93 -19.85
CA ALA A 219 9.62 -2.32 -19.72
C ALA A 219 10.66 -3.27 -19.06
N PRO A 220 11.95 -3.28 -19.45
CA PRO A 220 12.93 -4.18 -18.82
C PRO A 220 13.11 -3.94 -17.32
N PHE A 221 12.94 -2.70 -16.86
CA PHE A 221 13.02 -2.34 -15.44
C PHE A 221 11.77 -2.73 -14.67
N THR A 222 10.61 -2.66 -15.33
CA THR A 222 9.33 -3.12 -14.77
C THR A 222 9.40 -4.63 -14.51
N ASP A 223 9.85 -5.41 -15.50
CA ASP A 223 9.99 -6.87 -15.37
C ASP A 223 11.00 -7.26 -14.27
N MET A 224 12.14 -6.56 -14.22
CA MET A 224 13.15 -6.77 -13.17
C MET A 224 12.59 -6.45 -11.78
N THR A 225 11.90 -5.31 -11.63
CA THR A 225 11.30 -4.89 -10.35
C THR A 225 10.26 -5.91 -9.89
N LEU A 226 9.39 -6.36 -10.81
CA LEU A 226 8.40 -7.40 -10.51
C LEU A 226 9.05 -8.72 -10.12
N GLY A 227 10.11 -9.13 -10.81
CA GLY A 227 10.87 -10.34 -10.46
C GLY A 227 11.44 -10.29 -9.04
N VAL A 228 12.01 -9.14 -8.64
CA VAL A 228 12.52 -8.96 -7.27
C VAL A 228 11.39 -8.93 -6.25
N VAL A 229 10.29 -8.24 -6.53
CA VAL A 229 9.14 -8.17 -5.63
C VAL A 229 8.54 -9.57 -5.40
N LYS A 230 8.38 -10.36 -6.47
CA LYS A 230 7.89 -11.75 -6.37
C LYS A 230 8.83 -12.62 -5.56
N ALA A 231 10.14 -12.56 -5.83
CA ALA A 231 11.14 -13.31 -5.09
C ALA A 231 11.16 -12.97 -3.59
N ILE A 232 10.93 -11.71 -3.23
CA ILE A 232 10.80 -11.28 -1.83
C ILE A 232 9.48 -11.80 -1.24
N ALA A 233 8.35 -11.64 -1.92
CA ALA A 233 7.04 -12.04 -1.42
C ALA A 233 6.90 -13.55 -1.16
N GLU A 234 7.56 -14.39 -1.97
CA GLU A 234 7.49 -15.85 -1.87
C GLU A 234 8.25 -16.41 -0.66
N ARG A 235 9.19 -15.66 -0.08
CA ARG A 235 10.00 -16.12 1.06
C ARG A 235 9.18 -16.21 2.34
N THR A 236 9.43 -17.22 3.16
CA THR A 236 8.62 -17.54 4.35
C THR A 236 8.61 -16.41 5.38
N GLN A 237 9.74 -15.75 5.58
CA GLN A 237 9.90 -14.65 6.54
C GLN A 237 9.30 -13.31 6.08
N ASN A 238 8.84 -13.22 4.83
CA ASN A 238 8.25 -12.01 4.28
C ASN A 238 6.75 -12.18 4.14
N VAL A 239 6.01 -11.15 4.54
CA VAL A 239 4.57 -11.19 4.63
C VAL A 239 3.94 -10.03 3.88
N PRO A 240 3.23 -10.29 2.77
CA PRO A 240 2.39 -9.29 2.14
C PRO A 240 1.24 -8.91 3.06
N VAL A 241 1.12 -7.62 3.37
CA VAL A 241 0.16 -7.10 4.36
C VAL A 241 -1.00 -6.39 3.68
N GLN A 242 -0.71 -5.41 2.81
CA GLN A 242 -1.73 -4.68 2.05
C GLN A 242 -1.57 -5.00 0.57
N LYS A 243 -2.68 -5.17 -0.14
CA LYS A 243 -2.75 -5.20 -1.60
C LYS A 243 -4.10 -4.66 -2.01
N PHE A 244 -4.13 -3.66 -2.89
CA PHE A 244 -5.38 -3.07 -3.36
C PHE A 244 -5.25 -2.50 -4.77
N TYR A 245 -6.41 -2.49 -5.44
CA TYR A 245 -6.58 -2.08 -6.82
C TYR A 245 -7.52 -0.89 -6.88
N LEU A 246 -7.16 0.14 -7.64
CA LEU A 246 -7.93 1.37 -7.77
C LEU A 246 -8.08 1.70 -9.25
N GLY A 247 -9.32 1.68 -9.74
CA GLY A 247 -9.69 2.35 -10.99
C GLY A 247 -10.16 3.76 -10.69
N LEU A 248 -9.45 4.77 -11.17
CA LEU A 248 -9.83 6.18 -11.07
C LEU A 248 -10.31 6.66 -12.44
N ASP A 249 -11.59 6.97 -12.58
CA ASP A 249 -12.21 7.32 -13.86
C ASP A 249 -12.86 8.72 -13.87
N PHE A 250 -13.40 9.08 -15.03
CA PHE A 250 -14.12 10.34 -15.24
C PHE A 250 -15.65 10.14 -15.32
N ASN A 251 -16.17 9.00 -14.87
CA ASN A 251 -17.59 8.67 -15.00
C ASN A 251 -18.37 9.18 -13.79
N GLU A 252 -18.93 10.38 -13.90
CA GLU A 252 -19.73 11.01 -12.83
C GLU A 252 -20.98 10.21 -12.42
N THR A 253 -21.47 9.31 -13.27
CA THR A 253 -22.75 8.63 -13.06
C THR A 253 -22.62 7.27 -12.36
N ALA A 254 -21.41 6.71 -12.26
CA ALA A 254 -21.18 5.39 -11.67
C ALA A 254 -21.02 5.49 -10.14
N PRO A 255 -22.02 5.13 -9.32
CA PRO A 255 -22.02 5.44 -7.88
C PRO A 255 -20.91 4.75 -7.08
N LEU A 256 -20.38 3.63 -7.58
CA LEU A 256 -19.34 2.84 -6.92
C LEU A 256 -17.93 3.10 -7.48
N GLY A 257 -17.82 3.78 -8.62
CA GLY A 257 -16.52 4.11 -9.22
C GLY A 257 -15.81 5.19 -8.41
N LEU A 258 -14.48 5.16 -8.39
CA LEU A 258 -13.66 6.24 -7.83
C LEU A 258 -13.36 7.26 -8.92
N ARG A 259 -13.30 8.54 -8.54
CA ARG A 259 -13.05 9.62 -9.50
C ARG A 259 -11.58 10.00 -9.55
N LEU A 260 -11.08 10.27 -10.75
CA LEU A 260 -9.75 10.83 -10.94
C LEU A 260 -9.79 12.36 -10.81
N ARG A 261 -9.05 12.88 -9.83
CA ARG A 261 -8.86 14.31 -9.54
C ARG A 261 -7.50 14.53 -8.87
N GLU A 262 -6.90 15.70 -9.07
CA GLU A 262 -5.73 16.15 -8.29
C GLU A 262 -6.06 16.18 -6.78
N GLY A 263 -5.10 15.82 -5.93
CA GLY A 263 -5.28 15.75 -4.48
C GLY A 263 -4.66 14.49 -3.88
N ASN A 264 -5.01 14.21 -2.63
CA ASN A 264 -4.50 13.07 -1.88
C ASN A 264 -5.56 11.99 -1.72
N TYR A 265 -5.22 10.76 -2.07
CA TYR A 265 -6.05 9.58 -1.85
C TYR A 265 -5.49 8.79 -0.67
N ILE A 266 -6.37 8.34 0.21
CA ILE A 266 -6.04 7.59 1.40
C ILE A 266 -6.60 6.19 1.22
N ALA A 267 -5.75 5.17 1.22
CA ALA A 267 -6.18 3.78 1.23
C ALA A 267 -5.99 3.23 2.64
N VAL A 268 -7.09 2.93 3.34
CA VAL A 268 -7.05 2.37 4.70
C VAL A 268 -7.44 0.90 4.66
N GLN A 269 -6.57 0.04 5.20
CA GLN A 269 -6.84 -1.38 5.38
C GLN A 269 -7.85 -1.56 6.53
N VAL A 270 -9.02 -2.13 6.24
CA VAL A 270 -10.14 -2.24 7.18
C VAL A 270 -10.81 -3.61 7.08
N PRO A 271 -11.47 -4.12 8.14
CA PRO A 271 -12.24 -5.36 8.07
C PRO A 271 -13.37 -5.30 7.03
N ASP A 272 -14.06 -4.16 6.96
CA ASP A 272 -15.20 -3.91 6.08
C ASP A 272 -15.21 -2.45 5.61
N GLN A 273 -15.78 -2.19 4.43
CA GLN A 273 -15.82 -0.85 3.85
C GLN A 273 -16.66 0.15 4.67
N THR A 274 -17.52 -0.32 5.58
CA THR A 274 -18.34 0.53 6.45
C THR A 274 -17.66 0.88 7.78
N THR A 275 -16.51 0.27 8.10
CA THR A 275 -15.75 0.51 9.34
C THR A 275 -15.39 1.99 9.51
N ILE A 276 -14.97 2.64 8.43
CA ILE A 276 -14.68 4.07 8.40
C ILE A 276 -15.70 4.74 7.50
N LYS A 277 -16.41 5.74 8.05
CA LYS A 277 -17.30 6.60 7.27
C LYS A 277 -16.61 7.95 7.05
N TRP A 278 -16.42 8.32 5.80
CA TRP A 278 -15.85 9.61 5.39
C TRP A 278 -16.93 10.71 5.38
N ASP A 279 -17.58 10.90 6.53
CA ASP A 279 -18.68 11.86 6.75
C ASP A 279 -18.23 13.13 7.49
N GLY A 280 -16.92 13.40 7.50
CA GLY A 280 -16.31 14.54 8.19
C GLY A 280 -15.94 14.30 9.65
N ARG A 281 -16.18 13.09 10.19
CA ARG A 281 -15.65 12.67 11.51
C ARG A 281 -14.15 12.43 11.51
N TRP A 282 -13.58 12.03 10.38
CA TRP A 282 -12.14 11.90 10.19
C TRP A 282 -11.61 13.08 9.39
N ILE A 283 -10.54 13.69 9.88
CA ILE A 283 -9.89 14.85 9.29
C ILE A 283 -8.39 14.62 9.21
N TYR A 284 -7.74 15.24 8.23
CA TYR A 284 -6.30 15.38 8.24
C TYR A 284 -5.93 16.64 9.04
N ASP A 285 -5.15 16.47 10.10
CA ASP A 285 -4.61 17.57 10.88
C ASP A 285 -3.18 17.88 10.40
N PRO A 286 -2.93 19.01 9.70
CA PRO A 286 -1.60 19.36 9.21
C PRO A 286 -0.61 19.71 10.33
N LYS A 287 -1.07 20.03 11.55
CA LYS A 287 -0.20 20.29 12.70
C LYS A 287 0.37 19.00 13.26
N LEU A 288 -0.45 17.95 13.31
CA LEU A 288 -0.03 16.62 13.72
C LEU A 288 0.56 15.81 12.56
N GLY A 289 0.26 16.20 11.32
CA GLY A 289 0.68 15.52 10.11
C GLY A 289 0.08 14.13 9.97
N THR A 290 -1.13 13.91 10.48
CA THR A 290 -1.79 12.59 10.49
C THR A 290 -3.31 12.70 10.44
N ILE A 291 -3.98 11.58 10.25
CA ILE A 291 -5.45 11.49 10.26
C ILE A 291 -5.93 11.27 11.69
N VAL A 292 -6.85 12.11 12.14
CA VAL A 292 -7.42 12.07 13.48
C VAL A 292 -8.94 12.14 13.45
N HIS A 293 -9.58 11.63 14.50
CA HIS A 293 -10.98 11.83 14.74
C HIS A 293 -11.25 13.26 15.22
N LYS A 294 -12.23 13.93 14.63
CA LYS A 294 -12.49 15.36 14.81
C LYS A 294 -12.93 15.74 16.23
N ALA A 295 -13.56 14.82 16.96
CA ALA A 295 -14.14 15.12 18.27
C ALA A 295 -13.12 15.14 19.41
N ASP A 296 -12.10 14.28 19.33
CA ASP A 296 -11.16 14.01 20.42
C ASP A 296 -9.69 13.98 19.98
N SER A 297 -9.42 14.22 18.69
CA SER A 297 -8.09 14.17 18.07
C SER A 297 -7.39 12.81 18.21
N SER A 298 -8.13 11.73 18.48
CA SER A 298 -7.57 10.37 18.51
C SER A 298 -7.07 9.97 17.12
N PRO A 299 -5.89 9.32 16.99
CA PRO A 299 -5.35 8.94 15.70
C PRO A 299 -6.15 7.81 15.06
N LEU A 300 -6.09 7.70 13.73
CA LEU A 300 -6.66 6.55 13.03
C LEU A 300 -5.84 5.27 13.29
N GLU A 301 -6.44 4.31 13.99
CA GLU A 301 -5.82 3.05 14.42
C GLU A 301 -5.88 1.95 13.35
N TYR A 302 -5.45 2.29 12.13
CA TYR A 302 -5.38 1.35 11.02
C TYR A 302 -4.10 1.56 10.22
N ASN A 303 -3.70 0.53 9.48
CA ASN A 303 -2.69 0.66 8.45
C ASN A 303 -3.28 1.46 7.29
N TYR A 304 -2.54 2.46 6.82
CA TYR A 304 -2.95 3.20 5.63
C TYR A 304 -1.77 3.81 4.91
N LEU A 305 -1.97 4.08 3.63
CA LEU A 305 -1.06 4.90 2.85
C LEU A 305 -1.81 6.05 2.19
N VAL A 306 -1.09 7.14 1.97
CA VAL A 306 -1.60 8.32 1.29
C VAL A 306 -0.73 8.57 0.07
N PHE A 307 -1.34 8.55 -1.11
CA PHE A 307 -0.67 8.93 -2.34
C PHE A 307 -1.30 10.20 -2.92
N ARG A 308 -0.47 11.02 -3.55
CA ARG A 308 -0.89 12.26 -4.19
C ARG A 308 -0.93 12.09 -5.70
N VAL A 309 -2.00 12.56 -6.31
CA VAL A 309 -2.10 12.82 -7.74
C VAL A 309 -1.95 14.32 -7.96
N SER A 310 -0.97 14.72 -8.75
CA SER A 310 -0.80 16.10 -9.19
C SER A 310 -0.62 16.17 -10.71
N ARG A 311 -0.90 17.31 -11.31
CA ARG A 311 -0.58 17.53 -12.72
C ARG A 311 0.92 17.56 -12.92
N TYR A 312 1.39 16.95 -14.00
CA TYR A 312 2.77 17.11 -14.43
C TYR A 312 2.99 18.52 -14.99
N THR A 313 4.03 19.21 -14.52
CA THR A 313 4.47 20.51 -15.03
C THR A 313 5.85 20.36 -15.66
N ASP A 314 5.98 20.76 -16.93
CA ASP A 314 7.25 20.78 -17.68
C ASP A 314 8.26 21.80 -17.10
#